data_AF-A0A9D6HJX0-F1
#
_entry.id   AF-A0A9D6HJX0-F1
#
_cell.length_a   1.000
_cell.length_b   1.000
_cell.length_c   1.000
_cell.angle_alpha   90.00
_cell.angle_beta   90.00
_cell.angle_gamma   90.00
#
_symmetry.space_group_name_H-M   'P 1'
#
loop_
_entity.id
_entity.type
_entity.pdbx_description
1 polymer ?
#
loop_
_entity_poly.entity_id
_entity_poly.type
_entity_poly.pdbx_seq_one_letter_code
_entity_poly.pdbx_strand_id
1 'polypeptide(L)' 'MKDMKRALRRHHAARLGKARRFHWGRDIRNEPKYLGMAIDTPCPCSCWMCGNPRRHLKEVTLQEKLADLDQKHNTER' A
#
# COMPACT_ATOMS: atom_id res chain seq x y z
N MET A 1 28.88 6.05 4.49
CA MET A 1 27.92 7.08 4.03
C MET A 1 26.59 6.81 4.73
N LYS A 2 25.94 7.80 5.35
CA LYS A 2 24.71 7.58 6.12
C LYS A 2 23.60 7.14 5.17
N ASP A 3 22.94 6.01 5.45
CA ASP A 3 21.88 5.50 4.59
C ASP A 3 20.67 6.45 4.59
N MET A 4 20.52 7.20 3.50
CA MET A 4 19.45 8.17 3.31
C MET A 4 18.14 7.55 2.83
N LYS A 5 18.07 6.23 2.60
CA LYS A 5 16.83 5.56 2.18
C LYS A 5 15.67 5.84 3.12
N ARG A 6 15.91 5.87 4.44
CA ARG A 6 14.86 6.21 5.43
C ARG A 6 14.40 7.66 5.30
N ALA A 7 15.32 8.61 5.15
CA ALA A 7 14.99 10.02 5.01
C ALA A 7 14.19 10.27 3.72
N LEU A 8 14.60 9.62 2.63
CA LEU A 8 13.98 9.72 1.31
C LEU A 8 12.55 9.13 1.31
N ARG A 9 12.34 7.99 1.99
CA ARG A 9 10.99 7.44 2.22
C ARG A 9 10.09 8.42 2.98
N ARG A 10 10.59 9.05 4.04
CA ARG A 10 9.81 10.04 4.82
C ARG A 10 9.46 11.27 3.99
N HIS A 11 10.40 11.76 3.17
CA HIS A 11 10.15 12.87 2.26
C HIS A 11 9.05 12.52 1.24
N HIS A 12 9.10 11.33 0.63
CA HIS A 12 8.06 10.88 -0.29
C HIS A 12 6.70 10.73 0.37
N ALA A 13 6.64 10.13 1.57
CA ALA A 13 5.40 10.01 2.33
C ALA A 13 4.79 11.38 2.66
N ALA A 14 5.60 12.35 3.10
CA ALA A 14 5.15 13.71 3.39
C ALA A 14 4.61 14.42 2.14
N ARG A 15 5.31 14.30 1.00
CA ARG A 15 4.88 14.85 -0.29
C ARG A 15 3.55 14.24 -0.73
N LEU A 16 3.41 12.92 -0.67
CA LEU A 16 2.19 12.20 -1.04
C LEU A 16 1.04 12.54 -0.10
N GLY A 17 1.27 12.64 1.20
CA GLY A 17 0.25 13.06 2.17
C GLY A 17 -0.32 14.44 1.86
N LYS A 18 0.53 15.39 1.44
CA LYS A 18 0.05 16.72 1.02
C LYS A 18 -0.76 16.65 -0.27
N ALA A 19 -0.31 15.88 -1.25
CA ALA A 19 -0.97 15.76 -2.56
C ALA A 19 -2.30 14.99 -2.50
N ARG A 20 -2.40 13.98 -1.63
CA ARG A 20 -3.54 13.07 -1.51
C ARG A 20 -4.46 13.39 -0.31
N ARG A 21 -4.30 14.56 0.31
CA ARG A 21 -5.13 14.97 1.46
C ARG A 21 -6.63 15.06 1.12
N PHE A 22 -6.97 15.29 -0.15
CA PHE A 22 -8.34 15.29 -0.60
C PHE A 22 -8.66 13.92 -1.18
N HIS A 23 -9.54 13.19 -0.49
CA HIS A 23 -9.98 11.87 -0.91
C HIS A 23 -11.50 11.85 -0.96
N TRP A 24 -12.06 11.49 -2.12
CA TRP A 24 -13.51 11.47 -2.38
C TRP A 24 -14.25 12.75 -1.96
N GLY A 25 -13.66 13.92 -2.24
CA GLY A 25 -14.26 15.22 -1.94
C GLY A 25 -14.11 15.68 -0.48
N ARG A 26 -13.44 14.92 0.38
CA ARG A 26 -13.19 15.26 1.78
C ARG A 26 -11.71 15.51 2.05
N ASP A 27 -11.41 16.50 2.90
CA ASP A 27 -10.06 16.69 3.45
C ASP A 27 -9.83 15.71 4.61
N ILE A 28 -8.90 14.77 4.43
CA ILE A 28 -8.53 13.72 5.38
C ILE A 28 -7.19 14.01 6.08
N ARG A 29 -6.68 15.24 6.02
CA ARG A 29 -5.38 15.64 6.62
C ARG A 29 -5.25 15.27 8.10
N ASN A 30 -6.33 15.42 8.87
CA ASN A 30 -6.33 15.20 10.32
C ASN A 30 -6.68 13.75 10.70
N GLU A 31 -6.81 12.87 9.70
CA GLU A 31 -7.16 11.47 9.91
C GLU A 31 -6.01 10.57 9.48
N PRO A 32 -5.06 10.31 10.39
CA PRO A 32 -3.81 9.63 10.04
C PRO A 32 -4.04 8.24 9.44
N LYS A 33 -5.11 7.54 9.84
CA LYS A 33 -5.51 6.25 9.27
C LYS A 33 -5.86 6.36 7.79
N TYR A 34 -6.79 7.24 7.44
CA TYR A 34 -7.22 7.43 6.05
C TYR A 34 -6.11 8.03 5.19
N LEU A 35 -5.33 8.96 5.74
CA LEU A 35 -4.20 9.55 5.04
C LEU A 35 -3.11 8.51 4.76
N GLY A 36 -2.82 7.63 5.73
CA GLY A 36 -1.92 6.49 5.53
C GLY A 36 -2.41 5.57 4.42
N MET A 37 -3.69 5.19 4.44
CA MET A 37 -4.30 4.41 3.36
C MET A 37 -4.19 5.10 2.00
N ALA A 38 -4.45 6.41 1.92
CA ALA A 38 -4.33 7.15 0.66
C ALA A 38 -2.87 7.22 0.15
N ILE A 39 -1.88 7.21 1.03
CA ILE A 39 -0.45 7.19 0.67
C ILE A 39 -0.03 5.80 0.19
N ASP A 40 -0.33 4.77 0.97
CA ASP A 40 0.17 3.40 0.75
C ASP A 40 -0.67 2.64 -0.29
N THR A 41 -1.99 2.82 -0.24
CA THR A 41 -2.98 2.08 -1.06
C THR A 41 -4.02 3.05 -1.65
N PRO A 42 -3.66 3.84 -2.68
CA PRO A 42 -4.53 4.89 -3.24
C PRO A 42 -5.83 4.37 -3.85
N CYS A 43 -5.88 3.09 -4.22
CA CYS A 43 -7.08 2.39 -4.68
C CYS A 43 -7.55 1.43 -3.57
N PRO A 44 -8.33 1.91 -2.57
CA PRO A 44 -8.71 1.11 -1.42
C PRO A 44 -9.72 0.01 -1.73
N CYS A 45 -10.35 0.04 -2.91
CA CYS A 45 -11.34 -0.95 -3.30
C CYS A 45 -10.68 -2.12 -4.06
N SER A 46 -11.12 -3.34 -3.74
CA SER A 46 -10.94 -4.53 -4.59
C SER A 46 -12.02 -4.58 -5.68
N CYS A 47 -12.32 -3.43 -6.27
CA CYS A 47 -13.41 -3.28 -7.24
C CYS A 47 -13.20 -4.19 -8.45
N TRP A 48 -14.27 -4.47 -9.19
CA TRP A 48 -14.20 -5.28 -10.40
C TRP A 48 -13.31 -4.66 -11.50
N MET A 49 -13.03 -3.34 -11.44
CA MET A 49 -12.07 -2.66 -12.32
C MET A 49 -10.64 -2.66 -11.76
N CYS A 50 -10.48 -3.02 -10.49
CA CYS A 50 -9.21 -2.95 -9.76
C CYS A 50 -8.36 -4.21 -9.99
N GLY A 51 -8.88 -5.19 -10.73
CA GLY A 51 -8.10 -6.33 -11.21
C GLY A 51 -7.75 -7.35 -10.14
N ASN A 52 -8.64 -7.60 -9.16
CA ASN A 52 -8.42 -8.65 -8.17
C ASN A 52 -8.10 -10.00 -8.85
N PRO A 53 -6.88 -10.55 -8.72
CA PRO A 53 -6.46 -11.76 -9.43
C PRO A 53 -7.39 -12.95 -9.17
N ARG A 54 -7.95 -13.08 -7.96
CA ARG A 54 -8.89 -14.17 -7.64
C ARG A 54 -10.15 -14.10 -8.47
N ARG A 55 -10.65 -12.89 -8.76
CA ARG A 55 -11.90 -12.67 -9.48
C ARG A 55 -11.72 -12.72 -11.00
N HIS A 56 -10.61 -12.20 -11.52
CA HIS A 56 -10.43 -12.03 -12.97
C HIS A 56 -9.52 -13.08 -13.61
N LEU A 57 -8.50 -13.54 -12.87
CA LEU A 57 -7.49 -14.47 -13.36
C LEU A 57 -7.61 -15.87 -12.72
N LYS A 58 -8.46 -16.01 -11.70
CA LYS A 58 -8.55 -17.19 -10.81
C LYS A 58 -7.20 -17.53 -10.16
N GLU A 59 -6.36 -16.52 -9.94
CA GLU A 59 -5.06 -16.65 -9.29
C GLU A 59 -5.11 -16.15 -7.84
N VAL A 60 -4.16 -16.59 -7.01
CA VAL A 60 -3.94 -16.03 -5.68
C VAL A 60 -3.46 -14.58 -5.73
N THR A 61 -3.85 -13.79 -4.73
CA THR A 61 -3.48 -12.38 -4.63
C THR A 61 -1.99 -12.20 -4.35
N LEU A 62 -1.45 -11.00 -4.60
CA LEU A 62 -0.04 -10.71 -4.31
C LEU A 62 0.28 -10.88 -2.82
N GLN A 63 -0.62 -10.49 -1.91
CA GLN A 63 -0.42 -10.68 -0.47
C GLN A 63 -0.28 -12.16 -0.11
N GLU A 64 -1.07 -13.04 -0.73
CA GLU A 64 -0.99 -14.49 -0.48
C GLU A 64 0.32 -15.07 -1.02
N LYS A 65 0.75 -14.66 -2.22
CA LYS A 65 2.06 -15.03 -2.78
C LYS A 65 3.20 -14.62 -1.82
N LEU A 66 3.13 -13.43 -1.23
CA LEU A 66 4.12 -12.96 -0.26
C LEU A 66 4.08 -13.74 1.06
N ALA A 67 2.89 -14.08 1.56
CA ALA A 67 2.74 -14.89 2.76
C ALA A 67 3.31 -16.30 2.59
N ASP A 68 3.06 -16.94 1.45
CA ASP A 68 3.62 -18.27 1.13
C ASP A 68 5.15 -18.24 1.06
N LEU A 69 5.72 -17.16 0.51
CA LEU A 69 7.18 -16.99 0.45
C LEU A 69 7.79 -16.79 1.83
N ASP A 70 7.14 -16.03 2.71
CA ASP A 70 7.59 -15.84 4.08
C ASP A 70 7.52 -17.15 4.88
N GLN A 71 6.45 -17.93 4.70
CA GLN A 71 6.33 -19.27 5.29
C GLN A 71 7.47 -20.19 4.82
N LYS A 72 7.74 -20.26 3.51
CA LYS A 72 8.84 -21.07 2.96
C LYS A 72 10.19 -20.69 3.54
N HIS A 73 10.50 -19.40 3.57
CA HIS A 73 11.75 -18.90 4.13
C HIS A 73 11.86 -19.16 5.64
N ASN A 74 10.75 -19.17 6.39
CA ASN A 74 10.75 -19.52 7.81
C ASN A 74 10.84 -21.04 8.05
N THR A 75 10.33 -21.89 7.15
CA THR A 75 10.47 -23.35 7.24
C THR A 75 11.84 -23.87 6.81
N GLU A 76 12.58 -23.09 6.02
CA GLU A 76 13.93 -23.42 5.53
C GLU A 76 15.05 -22.89 6.45
N ARG A 77 14.71 -22.24 7.57
CA ARG A 77 15.64 -21.82 8.63
C ARG A 77 15.74 -22.86 9.74
#